data_AF-A0A6N8J861-F1
#
_entry.id   AF-A0A6N8J861-F1
#
_cell.length_a   1.000
_cell.length_b   1.000
_cell.length_c   1.000
_cell.angle_alpha   90.00
_cell.angle_beta   90.00
_cell.angle_gamma   90.00
#
_symmetry.space_group_name_H-M   'P 1'
#
loop_
_entity.id
_entity.type
_entity.pdbx_description
1 polymer ?
#
loop_
_entity_poly.entity_id
_entity_poly.type
_entity_poly.pdbx_seq_one_letter_code
_entity_poly.pdbx_strand_id
1 'polypeptide(L)'
;MSERFKKVSDRLSPELKQRVSKSFDISDQILDILEKKRITQKQLADKLGKSESEVSKWMKGDHNFTIDTIVKIEIALEEKIIDTPNNYQKERLASEDTKDQFEKWDKYKPASFKTSYLNNTIEIPVKTAIL
;
A
#
# COMPACT_ATOMS: atom_id res chain seq x y z
N MET A 1 27.06 -8.64 3.09
CA MET A 1 26.52 -8.96 4.44
C MET A 1 27.52 -9.82 5.20
N SER A 2 27.82 -9.53 6.46
CA SER A 2 28.83 -10.27 7.25
C SER A 2 28.32 -11.62 7.78
N GLU A 3 29.23 -12.56 8.05
CA GLU A 3 28.98 -13.88 8.66
C GLU A 3 28.15 -13.79 9.96
N ARG A 4 28.44 -12.75 10.77
CA ARG A 4 27.74 -12.46 12.03
C ARG A 4 26.28 -12.06 11.80
N PHE A 5 26.01 -11.29 10.74
CA PHE A 5 24.66 -10.88 10.39
C PHE A 5 23.78 -12.05 9.96
N LYS A 6 24.33 -13.00 9.18
CA LYS A 6 23.61 -14.23 8.79
C LYS A 6 23.22 -15.06 10.02
N LYS A 7 24.18 -15.34 10.91
CA LYS A 7 23.94 -16.11 12.15
C LYS A 7 22.87 -15.50 13.07
N VAL A 8 22.78 -14.17 13.13
CA VAL A 8 21.75 -13.49 13.90
C VAL A 8 20.41 -13.57 13.19
N SER A 9 20.37 -13.32 11.87
CA SER A 9 19.16 -13.43 11.05
C SER A 9 18.55 -14.83 11.11
N ASP A 10 19.36 -15.89 11.07
CA ASP A 10 18.87 -17.27 11.11
C ASP A 10 18.16 -17.64 12.42
N ARG A 11 18.40 -16.90 13.51
CA ARG A 11 17.76 -17.09 14.82
C ARG A 11 16.47 -16.30 15.00
N LEU A 12 16.16 -15.36 14.11
CA LEU A 12 14.95 -14.55 14.22
C LEU A 12 13.72 -15.37 13.81
N SER A 13 12.62 -15.20 14.54
CA SER A 13 11.36 -15.84 14.17
C SER A 13 10.90 -15.36 12.78
N PRO A 14 10.22 -16.21 11.99
CA PRO A 14 9.66 -15.80 10.70
C PRO A 14 8.77 -14.56 10.80
N GLU A 15 8.00 -14.45 11.89
CA GLU A 15 7.14 -13.30 12.19
C GLU A 15 7.96 -12.01 12.37
N LEU A 16 9.04 -12.05 13.14
CA LEU A 16 9.89 -10.87 13.34
C LEU A 16 10.53 -10.43 12.02
N LYS A 17 11.00 -11.38 11.20
CA LYS A 17 11.55 -11.08 9.86
C LYS A 17 10.51 -10.39 8.99
N GLN A 18 9.28 -10.92 8.93
CA GLN A 18 8.22 -10.29 8.17
C GLN A 18 7.85 -8.91 8.70
N ARG A 19 7.75 -8.74 10.03
CA ARG A 19 7.42 -7.45 10.63
C ARG A 19 8.46 -6.39 10.27
N VAL A 20 9.75 -6.71 10.42
CA VAL A 20 10.83 -5.79 10.05
C VAL A 20 10.78 -5.48 8.56
N SER A 21 10.62 -6.48 7.70
CA SER A 21 10.47 -6.25 6.24
C SER A 21 9.31 -5.30 5.93
N LYS A 22 8.15 -5.49 6.56
CA LYS A 22 6.99 -4.62 6.36
C LYS A 22 7.22 -3.21 6.88
N SER A 23 7.90 -3.07 8.02
CA SER A 23 8.30 -1.75 8.53
C SER A 23 9.20 -1.01 7.53
N PHE A 24 10.18 -1.69 6.92
CA PHE A 24 11.01 -1.11 5.86
C PHE A 24 10.17 -0.71 4.64
N ASP A 25 9.35 -1.62 4.10
CA ASP A 25 8.49 -1.34 2.95
C ASP A 25 7.63 -0.08 3.17
N ILE A 26 7.07 0.08 4.38
CA ILE A 26 6.24 1.24 4.76
C ILE A 26 7.08 2.50 4.88
N SER A 27 8.24 2.44 5.55
CA SER A 27 9.15 3.57 5.68
C SER A 27 9.61 4.09 4.31
N ASP A 28 9.98 3.19 3.41
CA ASP A 28 10.43 3.53 2.05
C ASP A 28 9.29 4.18 1.25
N GLN A 29 8.07 3.62 1.30
CA GLN A 29 6.89 4.23 0.67
C GLN A 29 6.61 5.65 1.18
N ILE A 30 6.77 5.90 2.49
CA ILE A 30 6.61 7.24 3.05
C ILE A 30 7.69 8.19 2.52
N LEU A 31 8.95 7.75 2.48
CA LEU A 31 10.07 8.54 1.95
C LEU A 31 9.85 8.90 0.47
N ASP A 32 9.39 7.97 -0.34
CA ASP A 32 9.07 8.19 -1.76
C ASP A 32 7.96 9.24 -1.93
N ILE A 33 6.89 9.16 -1.13
CA ILE A 33 5.80 10.15 -1.12
C ILE A 33 6.34 11.54 -0.71
N LEU A 34 7.19 11.60 0.31
CA LEU A 34 7.81 12.84 0.76
C LEU A 34 8.66 13.48 -0.34
N GLU A 35 9.49 12.69 -1.02
CA GLU A 35 10.32 13.16 -2.14
C GLU A 35 9.43 13.66 -3.29
N LYS A 36 8.44 12.86 -3.71
CA LYS A 36 7.49 13.21 -4.77
C LYS A 36 6.76 14.52 -4.50
N LYS A 37 6.35 14.76 -3.24
CA LYS A 37 5.64 15.98 -2.83
C LYS A 37 6.58 17.12 -2.43
N ARG A 38 7.91 16.91 -2.43
CA ARG A 38 8.92 17.86 -1.93
C ARG A 38 8.65 18.32 -0.49
N ILE A 39 8.17 17.40 0.34
CA ILE A 39 7.90 17.62 1.77
C ILE A 39 9.07 17.07 2.57
N THR A 40 9.59 17.84 3.52
CA THR A 40 10.64 17.38 4.43
C THR A 40 10.06 16.57 5.60
N GLN A 41 10.87 15.70 6.21
CA GLN A 41 10.46 14.98 7.43
C GLN A 41 10.07 15.93 8.58
N LYS A 42 10.69 17.12 8.65
CA LYS A 42 10.32 18.18 9.57
C LYS A 42 8.89 18.67 9.33
N GLN A 43 8.54 18.99 8.08
CA GLN A 43 7.18 19.41 7.74
C GLN A 43 6.13 18.32 8.00
N LEU A 44 6.48 17.05 7.79
CA LEU A 44 5.61 15.94 8.18
C LEU A 44 5.43 15.89 9.71
N ALA A 45 6.50 16.08 10.48
CA ALA A 45 6.43 16.14 11.93
C ALA A 45 5.52 17.29 12.41
N ASP A 46 5.64 18.47 11.80
CA ASP A 46 4.79 19.63 12.09
C ASP A 46 3.31 19.32 11.81
N LYS A 47 3.00 18.70 10.66
CA LYS A 47 1.63 18.26 10.30
C LYS A 47 1.03 17.25 11.28
N LEU A 48 1.87 16.41 11.88
CA LEU A 48 1.45 15.36 12.81
C LEU A 48 1.45 15.80 14.28
N GLY A 49 1.95 17.01 14.59
CA GLY A 49 2.17 17.44 15.98
C GLY A 49 3.22 16.61 16.69
N LYS A 50 4.27 16.20 15.97
CA LYS A 50 5.35 15.30 16.43
C LYS A 50 6.71 15.98 16.33
N SER A 51 7.71 15.39 16.98
CA SER A 51 9.09 15.87 16.83
C SER A 51 9.72 15.32 15.55
N GLU A 52 10.56 16.12 14.90
CA GLU A 52 11.34 15.69 13.72
C GLU A 52 12.19 14.44 14.03
N SER A 53 12.73 14.33 15.25
CA SER A 53 13.49 13.15 15.68
C SER A 53 12.64 11.88 15.74
N GLU A 54 11.36 12.00 16.14
CA GLU A 54 10.43 10.87 16.16
C GLU A 54 10.13 10.38 14.75
N VAL A 55 9.81 11.30 13.83
CA VAL A 55 9.58 10.97 12.42
C VAL A 55 10.83 10.38 11.78
N SER A 56 12.01 10.95 12.05
CA SER A 56 13.29 10.43 11.55
C SER A 56 13.59 9.01 12.05
N LYS A 57 13.20 8.68 13.28
CA LYS A 57 13.31 7.32 13.80
C LYS A 57 12.38 6.35 13.06
N TRP A 58 11.18 6.77 12.70
CA TRP A 58 10.26 5.93 11.94
C TRP A 58 10.84 5.51 10.58
N MET A 59 11.64 6.36 9.95
CA MET A 59 12.24 6.09 8.63
C MET A 59 13.45 5.15 8.68
N LYS A 60 13.87 4.68 9.85
CA LYS A 60 15.00 3.73 9.98
C LYS A 60 14.61 2.28 9.73
N GLY A 61 13.32 1.99 9.55
CA GLY A 61 12.80 0.68 9.19
C GLY A 61 12.67 -0.34 10.34
N ASP A 62 13.04 0.03 11.57
CA ASP A 62 12.83 -0.79 12.77
C ASP A 62 11.59 -0.38 13.60
N HIS A 63 10.86 0.64 13.13
CA HIS A 63 9.66 1.12 13.80
C HIS A 63 8.43 0.24 13.50
N ASN A 64 7.67 -0.08 14.55
CA ASN A 64 6.40 -0.79 14.39
C ASN A 64 5.26 0.21 14.14
N PHE A 65 4.86 0.36 12.88
CA PHE A 65 3.74 1.22 12.51
C PHE A 65 2.42 0.58 12.91
N THR A 66 1.62 1.30 13.71
CA THR A 66 0.21 0.95 13.93
C THR A 66 -0.63 1.45 12.76
N ILE A 67 -1.78 0.83 12.51
CA ILE A 67 -2.74 1.29 11.50
C ILE A 67 -3.12 2.76 11.75
N ASP A 68 -3.37 3.15 13.00
CA ASP A 68 -3.69 4.54 13.35
C ASP A 68 -2.58 5.52 12.94
N THR A 69 -1.31 5.14 13.12
CA THR A 69 -0.17 5.97 12.70
C THR A 69 -0.12 6.09 11.18
N ILE A 70 -0.31 4.99 10.46
CA ILE A 70 -0.34 4.98 9.00
C ILE A 70 -1.46 5.91 8.50
N VAL A 71 -2.68 5.75 9.00
CA VAL A 71 -3.83 6.58 8.60
C VAL A 71 -3.59 8.07 8.87
N LYS A 72 -2.97 8.42 10.01
CA LYS A 72 -2.60 9.81 10.30
C LYS A 72 -1.60 10.38 9.29
N ILE A 73 -0.62 9.58 8.88
CA ILE A 73 0.35 9.99 7.86
C ILE A 73 -0.35 10.12 6.50
N GLU A 74 -1.21 9.18 6.11
CA GLU A 74 -1.98 9.24 4.86
C GLU A 74 -2.84 10.51 4.78
N ILE A 75 -3.52 10.87 5.88
CA ILE A 75 -4.30 12.11 5.96
C ILE A 75 -3.39 13.34 5.89
N ALA A 76 -2.26 13.35 6.60
CA ALA A 76 -1.34 14.49 6.62
C ALA A 76 -0.66 14.75 5.26
N LEU A 77 -0.42 13.68 4.51
CA LEU A 77 0.18 13.70 3.19
C LEU A 77 -0.85 13.76 2.06
N GLU A 78 -2.13 13.49 2.32
CA GLU A 78 -3.18 13.34 1.29
C GLU A 78 -2.77 12.33 0.21
N GLU A 79 -2.21 11.18 0.63
CA GLU A 79 -1.79 10.10 -0.26
C GLU A 79 -1.79 8.77 0.51
N LYS A 80 -2.26 7.69 -0.14
CA LYS A 80 -2.29 6.35 0.46
C LYS A 80 -0.87 5.76 0.56
N ILE A 81 -0.59 5.09 1.67
CA ILE A 81 0.67 4.38 1.93
C ILE A 81 0.44 2.89 1.80
N ILE A 82 -0.68 2.37 2.35
CA ILE A 82 -1.01 0.95 2.28
C ILE A 82 -2.34 0.79 1.56
N ASP A 83 -2.40 -0.18 0.66
CA ASP A 83 -3.65 -0.62 0.09
C ASP A 83 -3.83 -2.13 0.16
N THR A 84 -5.08 -2.57 0.11
CA THR A 84 -5.43 -4.00 0.08
C THR A 84 -5.78 -4.43 -1.34
N PRO A 85 -5.47 -5.67 -1.74
CA PRO A 85 -5.79 -6.16 -3.09
C PRO A 85 -7.27 -5.99 -3.48
N ASN A 86 -8.18 -6.07 -2.50
CA ASN A 86 -9.62 -5.88 -2.73
C ASN A 86 -9.99 -4.43 -3.08
N ASN A 87 -9.25 -3.44 -2.57
CA ASN A 87 -9.49 -2.05 -2.90
C ASN A 87 -8.98 -1.71 -4.30
N TYR A 88 -7.87 -2.30 -4.75
CA TYR A 88 -7.39 -2.15 -6.12
C TYR A 88 -8.45 -2.57 -7.15
N GLN A 89 -9.17 -3.67 -6.88
CA GLN A 89 -10.28 -4.09 -7.75
C GLN A 89 -11.44 -3.11 -7.72
N LYS A 90 -11.80 -2.57 -6.54
CA LYS A 90 -12.89 -1.59 -6.41
C LYS A 90 -12.57 -0.27 -7.10
N GLU A 91 -11.33 0.23 -6.99
CA GLU A 91 -10.89 1.44 -7.69
C GLU A 91 -10.84 1.24 -9.20
N ARG A 92 -10.41 0.06 -9.67
CA ARG A 92 -10.51 -0.31 -11.08
C ARG A 92 -11.97 -0.35 -11.55
N LEU A 93 -12.84 -1.04 -10.84
CA LEU A 93 -14.28 -1.12 -11.13
C LEU A 93 -14.98 0.24 -11.06
N ALA A 94 -14.54 1.14 -10.16
CA ALA A 94 -15.05 2.51 -10.05
C ALA A 94 -14.51 3.44 -11.16
N SER A 95 -13.33 3.14 -11.70
CA SER A 95 -12.80 3.78 -12.91
C SER A 95 -13.36 3.17 -14.21
N GLU A 96 -14.05 2.02 -14.11
CA GLU A 96 -14.64 1.26 -15.21
C GLU A 96 -16.06 1.75 -15.58
N ASP A 97 -16.17 3.06 -15.83
CA ASP A 97 -17.04 3.58 -16.90
C ASP A 97 -16.45 3.25 -18.30
N THR A 98 -15.45 2.36 -18.35
CA THR A 98 -14.72 1.85 -19.51
C THR A 98 -15.34 0.56 -20.07
N LYS A 99 -16.67 0.52 -20.23
CA LYS A 99 -17.32 -0.48 -21.13
C LYS A 99 -16.63 -0.51 -22.51
N ASP A 100 -16.12 0.63 -22.95
CA ASP A 100 -15.41 0.85 -24.21
C ASP A 100 -14.01 0.20 -24.28
N GLN A 101 -13.33 0.00 -23.14
CA GLN A 101 -12.00 -0.65 -23.12
C GLN A 101 -12.10 -2.17 -23.06
N PHE A 102 -13.17 -2.72 -22.46
CA PHE A 102 -13.37 -4.16 -22.35
C PHE A 102 -13.69 -4.79 -23.73
N GLU A 103 -14.54 -4.15 -24.54
CA GLU A 103 -14.77 -4.53 -25.95
C GLU A 103 -13.47 -4.51 -26.77
N LYS A 104 -12.58 -3.55 -26.48
CA LYS A 104 -11.32 -3.40 -27.19
C LYS A 104 -10.30 -4.48 -26.79
N TRP A 105 -10.25 -4.88 -25.52
CA TRP A 105 -9.31 -5.91 -25.05
C TRP A 105 -9.72 -7.34 -25.44
N ASP A 106 -11.02 -7.63 -25.51
CA ASP A 106 -11.54 -8.94 -25.95
C ASP A 106 -11.17 -9.25 -27.42
N LYS A 107 -11.00 -8.20 -28.23
CA LYS A 107 -10.48 -8.28 -29.60
C LYS A 107 -8.98 -8.66 -29.69
N TYR A 108 -8.18 -8.37 -28.65
CA TYR A 108 -6.72 -8.54 -28.66
C TYR A 108 -6.19 -9.55 -27.63
N LYS A 109 -7.07 -10.31 -26.97
CA LYS A 109 -6.67 -11.37 -26.06
C LYS A 109 -5.89 -12.49 -26.80
N PRO A 110 -4.67 -12.85 -26.35
CA PRO A 110 -3.98 -14.02 -26.88
C PRO A 110 -4.69 -15.31 -26.43
N ALA A 111 -4.78 -16.30 -27.32
CA ALA A 111 -5.51 -17.56 -27.10
C ALA A 111 -5.04 -18.37 -25.87
N SER A 112 -3.87 -18.07 -25.31
CA SER A 112 -3.29 -18.73 -24.13
C SER A 112 -3.77 -18.17 -22.78
N PHE A 113 -4.57 -17.09 -22.76
CA PHE A 113 -5.02 -16.47 -21.51
C PHE A 113 -6.16 -17.28 -20.87
N LYS A 114 -5.86 -18.07 -19.82
CA LYS A 114 -6.85 -18.86 -19.08
C LYS A 114 -7.71 -17.97 -18.17
N THR A 115 -9.01 -17.98 -18.39
CA THR A 115 -10.01 -17.11 -17.73
C THR A 115 -10.45 -17.60 -16.35
N SER A 116 -9.64 -18.40 -15.65
CA SER A 116 -10.08 -19.13 -14.44
C SER A 116 -10.22 -18.26 -13.18
N TYR A 117 -10.08 -16.95 -13.28
CA TYR A 117 -10.25 -16.00 -12.18
C TYR A 117 -11.47 -15.07 -12.39
N LEU A 118 -12.61 -15.58 -12.89
CA LEU A 118 -13.83 -14.77 -13.05
C LEU A 118 -15.15 -15.48 -12.68
N ASN A 119 -15.12 -16.72 -12.21
CA ASN A 119 -16.34 -17.51 -11.98
C ASN A 119 -16.87 -17.47 -10.53
N ASN A 120 -16.40 -16.55 -9.68
CA ASN A 120 -17.14 -16.25 -8.46
C ASN A 120 -18.12 -15.11 -8.73
N THR A 121 -19.26 -15.48 -9.30
CA THR A 121 -20.47 -14.64 -9.37
C THR A 121 -20.88 -14.31 -7.93
N ILE A 122 -20.44 -13.17 -7.42
CA ILE A 122 -21.07 -12.55 -6.27
C ILE A 122 -22.26 -11.77 -6.85
N GLU A 123 -23.47 -12.29 -6.69
CA GLU A 123 -24.69 -11.51 -6.87
C GLU A 123 -24.66 -10.36 -5.85
N ILE A 124 -24.28 -9.17 -6.28
CA ILE A 124 -24.39 -7.96 -5.47
C ILE A 124 -25.68 -7.25 -5.89
N PRO A 125 -26.68 -7.11 -5.01
CA PRO A 125 -27.90 -6.39 -5.35
C PRO A 125 -27.58 -4.91 -5.53
N VAL A 126 -27.79 -4.40 -6.74
CA VAL A 126 -27.75 -2.97 -7.05
C VAL A 126 -28.93 -2.32 -6.32
N LYS A 127 -28.67 -1.64 -5.19
CA LYS A 127 -29.68 -0.77 -4.58
C LYS A 127 -29.85 0.44 -5.48
N THR A 128 -31.04 0.49 -6.07
CA THR A 128 -31.63 1.58 -6.82
C THR A 128 -31.37 2.92 -6.14
N ALA A 129 -30.82 3.86 -6.89
CA ALA A 129 -30.87 5.27 -6.54
C ALA A 129 -32.34 5.69 -6.37
N ILE A 130 -32.69 6.18 -5.20
CA ILE A 130 -33.92 6.96 -5.01
C ILE A 130 -33.47 8.36 -4.61
N LEU A 131 -33.94 9.29 -5.46
CA LEU A 131 -33.98 10.76 -5.40
C LEU A 131 -33.66 11.42 -4.05
#